data_AF-A0A375HDG1-F1
#
_entry.id   AF-A0A375HDG1-F1
#
_cell.length_a   1.000
_cell.length_b   1.000
_cell.length_c   1.000
_cell.angle_alpha   90.00
_cell.angle_beta   90.00
_cell.angle_gamma   90.00
#
_symmetry.space_group_name_H-M   'P 1'
#
loop_
_entity.id
_entity.type
_entity.pdbx_description
1 polymer ?
#
loop_
_entity_poly.entity_id
_entity_poly.type
_entity_poly.pdbx_seq_one_letter_code
_entity_poly.pdbx_strand_id
1 'polypeptide(L)'
;MMAKHEPVYNVYTYFEAGELRAVGIKQYYRQGSDTKKLAFLQERATLDFSSARRVPLARPMPREQYHAMERLGETLHMFEPLFAEVGAGVAPLFCVTPIVDGVPTIHVSVPLGPLDVSKLPDGVAGPGKMDDYLFKYMDEKAGTFDMPGLIHDDYFKAIRLLFNNRHFISCLKLLMSFLDTVAYVEFGDRPPRETPVFIDWLCMFAEPDPAGATPEELWEFRNSLLHMSNLESRKVAAGKVARLTPYVGAQEHPPNDDPMMKYINVYKLIEAVAAAIQRWIVSYNEHPEKMRTFVQRYDRVVSDDRQAIIRMPPATWPRDGATETA
;
A
#
# COMPACT_ATOMS: atom_id res chain seq x y z
N MET A 1 -39.39 28.78 -20.15
CA MET A 1 -38.31 29.25 -19.26
C MET A 1 -37.00 29.12 -20.02
N MET A 2 -36.23 30.20 -20.19
CA MET A 2 -34.87 30.09 -20.74
C MET A 2 -34.02 29.31 -19.73
N ALA A 3 -33.38 28.22 -20.16
CA ALA A 3 -32.48 27.46 -19.30
C ALA A 3 -31.37 28.40 -18.81
N LYS A 4 -31.14 28.48 -17.50
CA LYS A 4 -30.07 29.34 -16.97
C LYS A 4 -28.73 28.69 -17.32
N HIS A 5 -27.78 29.47 -17.84
CA HIS A 5 -26.40 28.98 -17.95
C HIS A 5 -25.83 28.83 -16.55
N GLU A 6 -25.30 27.65 -16.26
CA GLU A 6 -24.69 27.32 -14.97
C GLU A 6 -23.18 27.21 -15.14
N PRO A 7 -22.40 27.59 -14.10
CA PRO A 7 -20.96 27.48 -14.15
C PRO A 7 -20.52 26.02 -13.98
N VAL A 8 -19.57 25.58 -14.81
CA VAL A 8 -18.95 24.24 -14.79
C VAL A 8 -17.44 24.38 -14.97
N TYR A 9 -16.66 23.42 -14.47
CA TYR A 9 -15.21 23.61 -14.30
C TYR A 9 -14.37 22.45 -14.82
N ASN A 10 -13.30 22.75 -15.55
CA ASN A 10 -12.18 21.82 -15.69
C ASN A 10 -11.13 22.18 -14.66
N VAL A 11 -10.75 21.20 -13.85
CA VAL A 11 -9.67 21.27 -12.88
C VAL A 11 -8.48 20.46 -13.40
N TYR A 12 -7.29 20.97 -13.20
CA TYR A 12 -6.06 20.37 -13.71
C TYR A 12 -5.06 20.16 -12.58
N THR A 13 -4.36 19.03 -12.61
CA THR A 13 -3.22 18.74 -11.72
C THR A 13 -1.95 18.68 -12.56
N TYR A 14 -1.00 19.57 -12.28
CA TYR A 14 0.22 19.72 -13.07
C TYR A 14 1.40 19.01 -12.40
N PHE A 15 1.75 17.85 -12.94
CA PHE A 15 2.92 17.09 -12.54
C PHE A 15 4.12 17.49 -13.39
N GLU A 16 5.23 17.79 -12.73
CA GLU A 16 6.52 18.10 -13.35
C GLU A 16 7.59 17.28 -12.64
N ALA A 17 8.35 16.47 -13.40
CA ALA A 17 9.38 15.57 -12.88
C ALA A 17 8.89 14.65 -11.73
N GLY A 18 7.67 14.11 -11.87
CA GLY A 18 7.09 13.18 -10.89
C GLY A 18 6.43 13.81 -9.67
N GLU A 19 6.43 15.15 -9.56
CA GLU A 19 5.82 15.89 -8.45
C GLU A 19 4.66 16.75 -8.94
N LEU A 20 3.55 16.76 -8.21
CA LEU A 20 2.50 17.75 -8.37
C LEU A 20 3.04 19.11 -7.90
N ARG A 21 3.10 20.08 -8.81
CA ARG A 21 3.65 21.42 -8.52
C ARG A 21 2.60 22.53 -8.56
N ALA A 22 1.48 22.28 -9.21
CA ALA A 22 0.40 23.25 -9.30
C ALA A 22 -0.93 22.55 -9.54
N VAL A 23 -1.99 23.27 -9.21
CA VAL A 23 -3.36 22.96 -9.61
C VAL A 23 -3.87 24.09 -10.49
N GLY A 24 -4.91 23.85 -11.27
CA GLY A 24 -5.52 24.91 -12.05
C GLY A 24 -6.98 24.71 -12.33
N ILE A 25 -7.65 25.79 -12.71
CA ILE A 25 -9.09 25.80 -12.97
C ILE A 25 -9.42 26.60 -14.22
N LYS A 26 -10.39 26.10 -14.99
CA LYS A 26 -11.01 26.79 -16.10
C LYS A 26 -12.52 26.72 -15.95
N GLN A 27 -13.16 27.89 -15.93
CA GLN A 27 -14.61 28.03 -15.81
C GLN A 27 -15.27 28.16 -17.18
N TYR A 28 -16.43 27.53 -17.32
CA TYR A 28 -17.32 27.66 -18.46
C TYR A 28 -18.75 27.90 -17.98
N TYR A 29 -19.60 28.42 -18.87
CA TYR A 29 -21.03 28.57 -18.63
C TYR A 29 -21.79 27.69 -19.62
N ARG A 30 -22.60 26.76 -19.12
CA ARG A 30 -23.29 25.75 -19.94
C ARG A 30 -24.73 25.53 -19.48
N GLN A 31 -25.59 25.19 -20.44
CA GLN A 31 -26.96 24.74 -20.21
C GLN A 31 -27.06 23.23 -20.48
N GLY A 32 -28.12 22.61 -19.97
CA GLY A 32 -28.45 21.20 -20.22
C GLY A 32 -28.32 20.34 -18.96
N SER A 33 -28.39 19.03 -19.15
CA SER A 33 -28.18 18.06 -18.08
C SER A 33 -26.70 17.97 -17.69
N ASP A 34 -26.44 17.47 -16.48
CA ASP A 34 -25.06 17.29 -15.98
C ASP A 34 -24.26 16.33 -16.85
N THR A 35 -24.88 15.31 -17.42
CA THR A 35 -24.24 14.42 -18.41
C THR A 35 -23.72 15.18 -19.63
N LYS A 36 -24.51 16.13 -20.17
CA LYS A 36 -24.08 16.94 -21.32
C LYS A 36 -22.97 17.92 -20.94
N LYS A 37 -23.04 18.50 -19.74
CA LYS A 37 -22.01 19.38 -19.21
C LYS A 37 -20.70 18.63 -18.98
N LEU A 38 -20.73 17.43 -18.42
CA LEU A 38 -19.56 16.57 -18.20
C LEU A 38 -18.92 16.13 -19.52
N ALA A 39 -19.72 15.71 -20.51
CA ALA A 39 -19.20 15.37 -21.83
C ALA A 39 -18.48 16.57 -22.48
N PHE A 40 -19.05 17.76 -22.34
CA PHE A 40 -18.39 19.00 -22.79
C PHE A 40 -17.08 19.25 -22.04
N LEU A 41 -17.04 19.09 -20.71
CA LEU A 41 -15.82 19.26 -19.92
C LEU A 41 -14.70 18.31 -20.37
N GLN A 42 -15.05 17.03 -20.59
CA GLN A 42 -14.13 16.00 -21.09
C GLN A 42 -13.58 16.35 -22.47
N GLU A 43 -14.42 16.82 -23.40
CA GLU A 43 -13.99 17.27 -24.73
C GLU A 43 -12.97 18.42 -24.65
N ARG A 44 -13.16 19.35 -23.73
CA ARG A 44 -12.29 20.54 -23.58
C ARG A 44 -11.03 20.30 -22.76
N ALA A 45 -10.97 19.21 -21.97
CA ALA A 45 -9.90 18.94 -21.02
C ALA A 45 -8.50 18.95 -21.66
N THR A 46 -8.36 18.40 -22.87
CA THR A 46 -7.06 18.35 -23.56
C THR A 46 -6.75 19.59 -24.40
N LEU A 47 -7.75 20.45 -24.63
CA LEU A 47 -7.62 21.62 -25.50
C LEU A 47 -7.29 22.90 -24.72
N ASP A 48 -7.90 23.07 -23.55
CA ASP A 48 -7.92 24.35 -22.85
C ASP A 48 -6.99 24.42 -21.64
N PHE A 49 -6.26 23.33 -21.31
CA PHE A 49 -5.41 23.23 -20.13
C PHE A 49 -4.34 24.33 -20.06
N SER A 50 -3.76 24.73 -21.19
CA SER A 50 -2.77 25.82 -21.28
C SER A 50 -3.36 27.20 -20.94
N SER A 51 -4.67 27.36 -21.08
CA SER A 51 -5.40 28.61 -20.79
C SER A 51 -6.06 28.63 -19.42
N ALA A 52 -5.87 27.58 -18.62
CA ALA A 52 -6.40 27.48 -17.27
C ALA A 52 -5.64 28.43 -16.33
N ARG A 53 -6.35 28.96 -15.34
CA ARG A 53 -5.69 29.69 -14.26
C ARG A 53 -4.92 28.68 -13.43
N ARG A 54 -3.59 28.78 -13.42
CA ARG A 54 -2.69 27.91 -12.68
C ARG A 54 -2.28 28.55 -11.36
N VAL A 55 -2.35 27.79 -10.28
CA VAL A 55 -1.94 28.19 -8.94
C VAL A 55 -0.87 27.21 -8.45
N PRO A 56 0.37 27.67 -8.20
CA PRO A 56 1.42 26.80 -7.69
C PRO A 56 1.09 26.32 -6.27
N LEU A 57 1.48 25.08 -5.97
CA LEU A 57 1.43 24.57 -4.59
C LEU A 57 2.54 25.22 -3.77
N ALA A 58 2.25 25.49 -2.49
CA ALA A 58 3.25 26.02 -1.56
C ALA A 58 4.46 25.07 -1.38
N ARG A 59 4.21 23.76 -1.51
CA ARG A 59 5.22 22.71 -1.55
C ARG A 59 4.85 21.71 -2.62
N PRO A 60 5.81 21.26 -3.47
CA PRO A 60 5.59 20.14 -4.35
C PRO A 60 5.14 18.90 -3.57
N MET A 61 4.28 18.09 -4.18
CA MET A 61 3.76 16.85 -3.60
C MET A 61 4.15 15.68 -4.50
N PRO A 62 4.77 14.61 -3.99
CA PRO A 62 5.06 13.41 -4.77
C PRO A 62 3.80 12.81 -5.38
N ARG A 63 3.88 12.30 -6.62
CA ARG A 63 2.73 11.70 -7.31
C ARG A 63 2.03 10.61 -6.52
N GLU A 64 2.80 9.76 -5.84
CA GLU A 64 2.30 8.70 -4.98
C GLU A 64 1.48 9.21 -3.79
N GLN A 65 1.83 10.37 -3.22
CA GLN A 65 1.07 10.98 -2.15
C GLN A 65 -0.27 11.50 -2.68
N TYR A 66 -0.27 12.13 -3.86
CA TYR A 66 -1.50 12.54 -4.53
C TYR A 66 -2.37 11.34 -4.90
N HIS A 67 -1.77 10.25 -5.39
CA HIS A 67 -2.49 9.03 -5.74
C HIS A 67 -3.16 8.40 -4.51
N ALA A 68 -2.48 8.36 -3.37
CA ALA A 68 -3.09 7.92 -2.11
C ALA A 68 -4.32 8.78 -1.73
N MET A 69 -4.28 10.10 -1.96
CA MET A 69 -5.43 10.97 -1.77
C MET A 69 -6.57 10.67 -2.76
N GLU A 70 -6.27 10.33 -4.01
CA GLU A 70 -7.29 9.89 -4.98
C GLU A 70 -7.97 8.61 -4.52
N ARG A 71 -7.19 7.62 -4.06
CA ARG A 71 -7.72 6.35 -3.54
C ARG A 71 -8.62 6.54 -2.32
N LEU A 72 -8.31 7.52 -1.47
CA LEU A 72 -9.14 7.87 -0.30
C LEU A 72 -10.26 8.87 -0.61
N GLY A 73 -10.33 9.42 -1.83
CA GLY A 73 -11.32 10.45 -2.20
C GLY A 73 -11.08 11.82 -1.56
N GLU A 74 -9.87 12.10 -1.08
CA GLU A 74 -9.51 13.31 -0.33
C GLU A 74 -9.04 14.48 -1.21
N THR A 75 -9.01 14.31 -2.53
CA THR A 75 -8.45 15.34 -3.45
C THR A 75 -9.28 16.60 -3.52
N LEU A 76 -10.58 16.55 -3.20
CA LEU A 76 -11.48 17.70 -3.31
C LEU A 76 -10.99 18.91 -2.51
N HIS A 77 -10.46 18.69 -1.30
CA HIS A 77 -9.94 19.76 -0.44
C HIS A 77 -8.82 20.56 -1.09
N MET A 78 -8.05 19.96 -2.01
CA MET A 78 -6.99 20.67 -2.75
C MET A 78 -7.56 21.69 -3.74
N PHE A 79 -8.79 21.50 -4.18
CA PHE A 79 -9.44 22.32 -5.20
C PHE A 79 -10.40 23.35 -4.61
N GLU A 80 -10.77 23.23 -3.33
CA GLU A 80 -11.63 24.20 -2.62
C GLU A 80 -11.16 25.65 -2.76
N PRO A 81 -9.85 25.98 -2.62
CA PRO A 81 -9.40 27.37 -2.83
C PRO A 81 -9.65 27.85 -4.27
N LEU A 82 -9.46 26.99 -5.27
CA LEU A 82 -9.73 27.34 -6.67
C LEU A 82 -11.21 27.62 -6.91
N PHE A 83 -12.08 26.82 -6.30
CA PHE A 83 -13.53 26.99 -6.37
C PHE A 83 -13.98 28.29 -5.69
N ALA A 84 -13.44 28.60 -4.52
CA ALA A 84 -13.73 29.84 -3.80
C ALA A 84 -13.35 31.08 -4.62
N GLU A 85 -12.17 31.06 -5.26
CA GLU A 85 -11.68 32.18 -6.08
C GLU A 85 -12.57 32.49 -7.30
N VAL A 86 -13.23 31.49 -7.88
CA VAL A 86 -14.14 31.66 -9.03
C VAL A 86 -15.60 31.82 -8.60
N GLY A 87 -15.86 31.93 -7.29
CA GLY A 87 -17.21 32.05 -6.74
C GLY A 87 -18.09 30.84 -7.04
N ALA A 88 -17.52 29.63 -7.04
CA ALA A 88 -18.27 28.41 -7.28
C ALA A 88 -19.30 28.16 -6.16
N GLY A 89 -20.43 27.55 -6.52
CA GLY A 89 -21.44 27.13 -5.56
C GLY A 89 -20.99 25.94 -4.70
N VAL A 90 -21.81 25.54 -3.74
CA VAL A 90 -21.53 24.47 -2.77
C VAL A 90 -21.34 23.08 -3.37
N ALA A 91 -21.84 22.84 -4.58
CA ALA A 91 -21.72 21.58 -5.31
C ALA A 91 -21.30 21.87 -6.76
N PRO A 92 -20.03 22.23 -7.01
CA PRO A 92 -19.56 22.51 -8.36
C PRO A 92 -19.58 21.24 -9.21
N LEU A 93 -19.98 21.37 -10.47
CA LEU A 93 -19.81 20.30 -11.46
C LEU A 93 -18.45 20.46 -12.13
N PHE A 94 -17.57 19.47 -11.98
CA PHE A 94 -16.21 19.55 -12.51
C PHE A 94 -15.64 18.20 -12.93
N CYS A 95 -14.59 18.26 -13.74
CA CYS A 95 -13.69 17.14 -14.05
C CYS A 95 -12.27 17.48 -13.62
N VAL A 96 -11.49 16.47 -13.23
CA VAL A 96 -10.05 16.62 -12.93
C VAL A 96 -9.25 15.96 -14.04
N THR A 97 -8.22 16.63 -14.55
CA THR A 97 -7.36 16.09 -15.61
C THR A 97 -5.88 16.26 -15.24
N PRO A 98 -5.13 15.15 -15.11
CA PRO A 98 -3.68 15.20 -14.92
C PRO A 98 -2.95 15.70 -16.18
N ILE A 99 -2.08 16.68 -15.99
CA ILE A 99 -1.12 17.17 -16.98
C ILE A 99 0.27 16.74 -16.51
N VAL A 100 0.93 15.88 -17.26
CA VAL A 100 2.24 15.31 -16.91
C VAL A 100 3.28 15.87 -17.86
N ASP A 101 4.24 16.63 -17.32
CA ASP A 101 5.33 17.25 -18.08
C ASP A 101 4.82 18.02 -19.32
N GLY A 102 3.71 18.74 -19.14
CA GLY A 102 3.05 19.54 -20.17
C GLY A 102 2.07 18.78 -21.08
N VAL A 103 1.91 17.47 -20.89
CA VAL A 103 1.05 16.62 -21.74
C VAL A 103 -0.20 16.17 -20.98
N PRO A 104 -1.43 16.44 -21.47
CA PRO A 104 -2.64 15.86 -20.91
C PRO A 104 -2.59 14.34 -20.99
N THR A 105 -2.74 13.66 -19.84
CA THR A 105 -2.62 12.21 -19.76
C THR A 105 -3.93 11.63 -19.23
N ILE A 106 -4.76 11.12 -20.14
CA ILE A 106 -6.08 10.53 -19.84
C ILE A 106 -6.10 9.10 -20.36
N HIS A 107 -6.06 8.13 -19.44
CA HIS A 107 -6.21 6.71 -19.78
C HIS A 107 -7.65 6.25 -19.62
N VAL A 108 -8.35 6.81 -18.61
CA VAL A 108 -9.73 6.48 -18.28
C VAL A 108 -10.38 7.67 -17.56
N SER A 109 -11.69 7.81 -17.72
CA SER A 109 -12.50 8.71 -16.89
C SER A 109 -13.22 7.90 -15.83
N VAL A 110 -13.06 8.29 -14.57
CA VAL A 110 -13.74 7.69 -13.42
C VAL A 110 -14.65 8.71 -12.74
N PRO A 111 -15.71 8.29 -12.02
CA PRO A 111 -16.49 9.17 -11.17
C PRO A 111 -15.62 9.85 -10.10
N LEU A 112 -16.04 11.03 -9.64
CA LEU A 112 -15.41 11.68 -8.48
C LEU A 112 -15.68 10.87 -7.21
N GLY A 113 -14.66 10.76 -6.34
CA GLY A 113 -14.71 10.01 -5.09
C GLY A 113 -13.48 9.11 -4.93
N PRO A 114 -13.51 8.20 -3.95
CA PRO A 114 -12.46 7.19 -3.76
C PRO A 114 -12.22 6.38 -5.04
N LEU A 115 -10.96 6.33 -5.48
CA LEU A 115 -10.56 5.59 -6.68
C LEU A 115 -10.48 4.08 -6.39
N ASP A 116 -11.45 3.34 -6.93
CA ASP A 116 -11.46 1.87 -6.95
C ASP A 116 -10.71 1.35 -8.17
N VAL A 117 -9.48 0.86 -7.95
CA VAL A 117 -8.64 0.41 -9.06
C VAL A 117 -9.17 -0.89 -9.70
N SER A 118 -10.00 -1.65 -9.00
CA SER A 118 -10.59 -2.90 -9.50
C SER A 118 -11.72 -2.67 -10.53
N LYS A 119 -12.23 -1.43 -10.59
CA LYS A 119 -13.25 -1.00 -11.56
C LYS A 119 -12.65 -0.35 -12.82
N LEU A 120 -11.33 -0.21 -12.89
CA LEU A 120 -10.68 0.33 -14.08
C LEU A 120 -10.77 -0.69 -15.24
N PRO A 121 -10.89 -0.23 -16.49
CA PRO A 121 -10.85 -1.11 -17.64
C PRO A 121 -9.54 -1.91 -17.74
N ASP A 122 -9.63 -3.14 -18.25
CA ASP A 122 -8.46 -3.99 -18.48
C ASP A 122 -7.40 -3.27 -19.32
N GLY A 123 -6.13 -3.38 -18.92
CA GLY A 123 -5.00 -2.75 -19.60
C GLY A 123 -4.69 -1.32 -19.13
N VAL A 124 -5.59 -0.65 -18.39
CA VAL A 124 -5.32 0.68 -17.82
C VAL A 124 -4.37 0.60 -16.62
N ALA A 125 -4.57 -0.39 -15.74
CA ALA A 125 -3.69 -0.69 -14.61
C ALA A 125 -2.62 -1.74 -14.94
N GLY A 126 -2.47 -2.11 -16.22
CA GLY A 126 -1.65 -3.24 -16.67
C GLY A 126 -2.46 -4.50 -17.02
N PRO A 127 -1.78 -5.57 -17.44
CA PRO A 127 -2.44 -6.84 -17.78
C PRO A 127 -2.86 -7.60 -16.52
N GLY A 128 -4.10 -8.11 -16.53
CA GLY A 128 -4.69 -8.85 -15.42
C GLY A 128 -5.52 -7.95 -14.50
N LYS A 129 -6.47 -8.57 -13.80
CA LYS A 129 -7.33 -7.90 -12.82
C LYS A 129 -6.87 -8.27 -11.42
N MET A 130 -6.64 -7.27 -10.58
CA MET A 130 -6.34 -7.43 -9.16
C MET A 130 -7.49 -6.82 -8.36
N ASP A 131 -7.87 -7.48 -7.27
CA ASP A 131 -8.85 -6.91 -6.34
C ASP A 131 -8.23 -5.70 -5.62
N ASP A 132 -9.02 -4.66 -5.43
CA ASP A 132 -8.63 -3.48 -4.68
C ASP A 132 -8.81 -3.76 -3.19
N TYR A 133 -7.69 -3.90 -2.47
CA TYR A 133 -7.73 -4.23 -1.04
C TYR A 133 -8.44 -3.13 -0.22
N LEU A 134 -8.38 -1.85 -0.62
CA LEU A 134 -9.03 -0.78 0.12
C LEU A 134 -10.53 -0.97 0.13
N PHE A 135 -11.10 -1.39 -1.00
CA PHE A 135 -12.53 -1.66 -1.12
C PHE A 135 -12.90 -3.04 -0.58
N LYS A 136 -12.06 -4.06 -0.78
CA LYS A 136 -12.28 -5.41 -0.24
C LYS A 136 -12.41 -5.42 1.29
N TYR A 137 -11.58 -4.63 1.98
CA TYR A 137 -11.56 -4.55 3.44
C TYR A 137 -12.24 -3.29 3.98
N MET A 138 -13.02 -2.57 3.17
CA MET A 138 -13.87 -1.50 3.68
C MET A 138 -15.16 -2.10 4.24
N ASP A 139 -15.45 -1.88 5.52
CA ASP A 139 -16.80 -2.09 6.04
C ASP A 139 -17.65 -0.87 5.68
N GLU A 140 -18.42 -0.97 4.59
CA GLU A 140 -19.30 0.11 4.13
C GLU A 140 -20.36 0.51 5.17
N LYS A 141 -20.76 -0.39 6.07
CA LYS A 141 -21.78 -0.11 7.09
C LYS A 141 -21.19 0.62 8.28
N ALA A 142 -20.00 0.21 8.72
CA ALA A 142 -19.30 0.85 9.82
C ALA A 142 -18.52 2.10 9.38
N GLY A 143 -18.24 2.24 8.08
CA GLY A 143 -17.38 3.30 7.54
C GLY A 143 -15.92 3.14 8.00
N THR A 144 -15.49 1.91 8.29
CA THR A 144 -14.18 1.60 8.86
C THR A 144 -13.40 0.62 7.99
N PHE A 145 -12.09 0.80 7.96
CA PHE A 145 -11.18 -0.11 7.26
C PHE A 145 -10.76 -1.29 8.15
N ASP A 146 -11.04 -2.52 7.70
CA ASP A 146 -10.68 -3.77 8.38
C ASP A 146 -9.21 -4.14 8.14
N MET A 147 -8.32 -3.36 8.78
CA MET A 147 -6.88 -3.66 8.80
C MET A 147 -6.57 -5.04 9.40
N PRO A 148 -7.22 -5.51 10.49
CA PRO A 148 -7.03 -6.87 10.98
C PRO A 148 -7.30 -7.96 9.93
N GLY A 149 -8.41 -7.86 9.18
CA GLY A 149 -8.74 -8.79 8.10
C GLY A 149 -7.69 -8.79 6.99
N LEU A 150 -7.24 -7.60 6.57
CA LEU A 150 -6.19 -7.45 5.56
C LEU A 150 -4.89 -8.16 5.98
N ILE A 151 -4.39 -7.86 7.19
CA ILE A 151 -3.14 -8.46 7.71
C ILE A 151 -3.31 -9.96 7.94
N HIS A 152 -4.51 -10.40 8.32
CA HIS A 152 -4.82 -11.81 8.47
C HIS A 152 -4.65 -12.58 7.16
N ASP A 153 -5.29 -12.10 6.10
CA ASP A 153 -5.28 -12.76 4.80
C ASP A 153 -3.93 -12.68 4.12
N ASP A 154 -3.27 -11.51 4.15
CA ASP A 154 -1.99 -11.31 3.47
C ASP A 154 -0.82 -12.08 4.14
N TYR A 155 -0.88 -12.32 5.46
CA TYR A 155 0.26 -12.88 6.19
C TYR A 155 -0.12 -14.00 7.16
N PHE A 156 -1.00 -13.74 8.13
CA PHE A 156 -1.19 -14.67 9.26
C PHE A 156 -1.83 -16.00 8.84
N LYS A 157 -2.62 -16.02 7.78
CA LYS A 157 -3.16 -17.23 7.20
C LYS A 157 -2.04 -18.18 6.75
N ALA A 158 -1.06 -17.67 6.01
CA ALA A 158 0.10 -18.44 5.56
C ALA A 158 1.05 -18.81 6.72
N ILE A 159 1.32 -17.87 7.64
CA ILE A 159 2.13 -18.13 8.85
C ILE A 159 1.52 -19.28 9.67
N ARG A 160 0.20 -19.25 9.91
CA ARG A 160 -0.54 -20.29 10.63
C ARG A 160 -0.48 -21.63 9.89
N LEU A 161 -0.63 -21.63 8.57
CA LEU A 161 -0.55 -22.84 7.75
C LEU A 161 0.84 -23.48 7.85
N LEU A 162 1.91 -22.68 7.72
CA LEU A 162 3.29 -23.16 7.85
C LEU A 162 3.56 -23.71 9.25
N PHE A 163 3.13 -23.01 10.29
CA PHE A 163 3.31 -23.45 11.67
C PHE A 163 2.59 -24.78 11.94
N ASN A 164 1.31 -24.88 11.56
CA ASN A 164 0.51 -26.09 11.79
C ASN A 164 1.03 -27.31 11.03
N ASN A 165 1.64 -27.09 9.86
CA ASN A 165 2.29 -28.14 9.07
C ASN A 165 3.77 -28.37 9.47
N ARG A 166 4.20 -27.84 10.62
CA ARG A 166 5.55 -28.03 11.20
C ARG A 166 6.69 -27.48 10.33
N HIS A 167 6.40 -26.56 9.42
CA HIS A 167 7.39 -25.82 8.63
C HIS A 167 7.89 -24.59 9.40
N PHE A 168 8.47 -24.79 10.58
CA PHE A 168 8.76 -23.70 11.52
C PHE A 168 9.78 -22.68 10.98
N ILE A 169 10.82 -23.13 10.28
CA ILE A 169 11.82 -22.22 9.69
C ILE A 169 11.21 -21.36 8.57
N SER A 170 10.38 -21.95 7.71
CA SER A 170 9.65 -21.20 6.68
C SER A 170 8.64 -20.23 7.29
N CYS A 171 7.96 -20.65 8.37
CA CYS A 171 7.07 -19.80 9.16
C CYS A 171 7.82 -18.56 9.69
N LEU A 172 9.00 -18.75 10.28
CA LEU A 172 9.84 -17.66 10.78
C LEU A 172 10.33 -16.74 9.65
N LYS A 173 10.71 -17.30 8.49
CA LYS A 173 11.09 -16.48 7.33
C LYS A 173 9.95 -15.55 6.92
N LEU A 174 8.74 -16.09 6.81
CA LEU A 174 7.56 -15.28 6.48
C LEU A 174 7.27 -14.23 7.57
N LEU A 175 7.39 -14.60 8.85
CA LEU A 175 7.21 -13.67 9.98
C LEU A 175 8.23 -12.52 9.96
N MET A 176 9.52 -12.81 9.68
CA MET A 176 10.56 -11.78 9.58
C MET A 176 10.32 -10.87 8.37
N SER A 177 9.94 -11.44 7.22
CA SER A 177 9.58 -10.65 6.03
C SER A 177 8.35 -9.77 6.29
N PHE A 178 7.36 -10.27 7.02
CA PHE A 178 6.19 -9.50 7.41
C PHE A 178 6.55 -8.30 8.30
N LEU A 179 7.44 -8.51 9.28
CA LEU A 179 7.95 -7.43 10.14
C LEU A 179 8.68 -6.34 9.33
N ASP A 180 9.48 -6.71 8.34
CA ASP A 180 10.08 -5.73 7.41
C ASP A 180 8.99 -4.92 6.69
N THR A 181 7.91 -5.57 6.23
CA THR A 181 6.81 -4.87 5.56
C THR A 181 6.13 -3.87 6.47
N VAL A 182 5.68 -4.26 7.67
CA VAL A 182 4.96 -3.33 8.56
C VAL A 182 5.85 -2.22 9.09
N ALA A 183 7.14 -2.49 9.28
CA ALA A 183 8.13 -1.48 9.61
C ALA A 183 8.31 -0.45 8.49
N TYR A 184 8.40 -0.91 7.23
CA TYR A 184 8.43 -0.02 6.06
C TYR A 184 7.13 0.76 5.91
N VAL A 185 5.97 0.14 6.11
CA VAL A 185 4.67 0.83 6.02
C VAL A 185 4.59 1.94 7.07
N GLU A 186 5.07 1.70 8.29
CA GLU A 186 5.05 2.70 9.36
C GLU A 186 6.10 3.81 9.18
N PHE A 187 7.35 3.47 8.89
CA PHE A 187 8.46 4.43 8.93
C PHE A 187 9.01 4.80 7.56
N GLY A 188 8.68 4.05 6.50
CA GLY A 188 9.24 4.20 5.17
C GLY A 188 10.64 3.63 5.04
N ASP A 189 11.33 4.00 3.96
CA ASP A 189 12.75 3.69 3.79
C ASP A 189 13.62 4.64 4.59
N ARG A 190 14.71 4.12 5.14
CA ARG A 190 15.68 4.89 5.92
C ARG A 190 17.09 4.69 5.38
N PRO A 191 17.97 5.72 5.41
CA PRO A 191 19.34 5.57 4.97
C PRO A 191 20.10 4.47 5.74
N PRO A 192 21.08 3.77 5.12
CA PRO A 192 21.78 2.63 5.72
C PRO A 192 22.56 2.90 7.02
N ARG A 193 22.73 4.17 7.41
CA ARG A 193 23.52 4.58 8.59
C ARG A 193 22.68 4.81 9.84
N GLU A 194 21.38 4.77 9.71
CA GLU A 194 20.45 4.96 10.82
C GLU A 194 19.94 3.60 11.32
N THR A 195 19.28 3.60 12.48
CA THR A 195 18.68 2.38 13.04
C THR A 195 17.69 1.79 12.03
N PRO A 196 17.78 0.48 11.71
CA PRO A 196 16.81 -0.19 10.86
C PRO A 196 15.38 0.02 11.33
N VAL A 197 14.47 0.35 10.41
CA VAL A 197 13.06 0.56 10.74
C VAL A 197 12.39 -0.67 11.37
N PHE A 198 12.91 -1.87 11.08
CA PHE A 198 12.53 -3.12 11.74
C PHE A 198 12.72 -3.05 13.26
N ILE A 199 13.87 -2.53 13.71
CA ILE A 199 14.20 -2.40 15.13
C ILE A 199 13.27 -1.37 15.77
N ASP A 200 13.13 -0.20 15.15
CA ASP A 200 12.24 0.86 15.66
C ASP A 200 10.79 0.40 15.78
N TRP A 201 10.30 -0.39 14.82
CA TRP A 201 8.94 -0.94 14.87
C TRP A 201 8.76 -1.88 16.05
N LEU A 202 9.72 -2.77 16.30
CA LEU A 202 9.69 -3.64 17.49
C LEU A 202 9.81 -2.82 18.78
N CYS A 203 10.70 -1.84 18.86
CA CYS A 203 10.82 -0.98 20.04
C CYS A 203 9.54 -0.18 20.32
N MET A 204 8.82 0.23 19.27
CA MET A 204 7.60 1.03 19.39
C MET A 204 6.37 0.19 19.75
N PHE A 205 6.22 -0.99 19.14
CA PHE A 205 5.00 -1.77 19.24
C PHE A 205 5.15 -3.11 19.95
N ALA A 206 6.34 -3.67 20.12
CA ALA A 206 6.54 -4.91 20.87
C ALA A 206 6.81 -4.63 22.36
N GLU A 207 6.71 -5.68 23.19
CA GLU A 207 7.32 -5.64 24.52
C GLU A 207 8.86 -5.56 24.37
N PRO A 208 9.63 -5.14 25.40
CA PRO A 208 11.09 -4.99 25.27
C PRO A 208 11.84 -6.24 24.81
N ASP A 209 11.37 -7.43 25.22
CA ASP A 209 12.00 -8.72 24.92
C ASP A 209 11.00 -9.73 24.32
N PRO A 210 10.54 -9.55 23.06
CA PRO A 210 9.61 -10.47 22.40
C PRO A 210 10.17 -11.90 22.39
N ALA A 211 9.51 -12.78 23.14
CA ALA A 211 9.93 -14.18 23.33
C ALA A 211 11.37 -14.34 23.86
N GLY A 212 11.85 -13.37 24.66
CA GLY A 212 13.17 -13.41 25.31
C GLY A 212 14.33 -12.94 24.42
N ALA A 213 14.04 -12.35 23.26
CA ALA A 213 15.02 -11.75 22.37
C ALA A 213 14.81 -10.24 22.27
N THR A 214 15.90 -9.49 22.24
CA THR A 214 15.89 -8.04 21.98
C THR A 214 15.57 -7.75 20.49
N PRO A 215 15.09 -6.54 20.16
CA PRO A 215 14.91 -6.10 18.78
C PRO A 215 16.19 -6.24 17.92
N GLU A 216 17.36 -5.92 18.47
CA GLU A 216 18.65 -6.05 17.80
C GLU A 216 19.00 -7.51 17.51
N GLU A 217 18.74 -8.43 18.45
CA GLU A 217 18.94 -9.86 18.25
C GLU A 217 18.02 -10.41 17.16
N LEU A 218 16.74 -9.98 17.15
CA LEU A 218 15.78 -10.35 16.11
C LEU A 218 16.18 -9.81 14.73
N TRP A 219 16.71 -8.59 14.65
CA TRP A 219 17.23 -8.02 13.41
C TRP A 219 18.41 -8.83 12.84
N GLU A 220 19.36 -9.21 13.70
CA GLU A 220 20.50 -10.03 13.27
C GLU A 220 20.08 -11.44 12.87
N PHE A 221 19.13 -12.04 13.59
CA PHE A 221 18.50 -13.31 13.22
C PHE A 221 17.76 -13.22 11.89
N ARG A 222 16.99 -12.15 11.65
CA ARG A 222 16.34 -11.87 10.37
C ARG A 222 17.36 -11.82 9.23
N ASN A 223 18.49 -11.13 9.42
CA ASN A 223 19.53 -11.00 8.40
C ASN A 223 20.14 -12.36 8.01
N SER A 224 20.43 -13.22 8.98
CA SER A 224 20.99 -14.55 8.71
C SER A 224 19.94 -15.48 8.07
N LEU A 225 18.71 -15.43 8.57
CA LEU A 225 17.62 -16.31 8.16
C LEU A 225 17.14 -16.02 6.72
N LEU A 226 16.92 -14.75 6.37
CA LEU A 226 16.39 -14.37 5.06
C LEU A 226 17.45 -14.40 3.96
N HIS A 227 18.69 -14.02 4.25
CA HIS A 227 19.73 -13.93 3.21
C HIS A 227 20.49 -15.25 2.99
N MET A 228 20.75 -16.02 4.05
CA MET A 228 21.61 -17.20 3.98
C MET A 228 20.94 -18.48 4.51
N SER A 229 19.71 -18.38 5.03
CA SER A 229 19.02 -19.51 5.69
C SER A 229 19.84 -20.17 6.79
N ASN A 230 20.57 -19.39 7.58
CA ASN A 230 21.37 -19.87 8.70
C ASN A 230 21.16 -19.00 9.96
N LEU A 231 21.86 -19.32 11.05
CA LEU A 231 21.75 -18.63 12.34
C LEU A 231 22.93 -17.67 12.62
N GLU A 232 23.85 -17.54 11.67
CA GLU A 232 25.15 -16.88 11.87
C GLU A 232 25.19 -15.58 11.05
N SER A 233 24.64 -14.52 11.62
CA SER A 233 24.85 -13.16 11.09
C SER A 233 26.33 -12.77 11.23
N ARG A 234 26.78 -11.73 10.50
CA ARG A 234 28.14 -11.19 10.67
C ARG A 234 28.42 -10.76 12.11
N LYS A 235 27.42 -10.25 12.84
CA LYS A 235 27.58 -9.83 14.24
C LYS A 235 27.55 -11.00 15.20
N VAL A 236 26.74 -12.03 14.92
CA VAL A 236 26.74 -13.29 15.69
C VAL A 236 28.09 -13.98 15.56
N ALA A 237 28.60 -14.16 14.33
CA ALA A 237 29.90 -14.76 14.07
C ALA A 237 31.07 -13.97 14.70
N ALA A 238 30.90 -12.66 14.90
CA ALA A 238 31.87 -11.80 15.58
C ALA A 238 31.70 -11.76 17.11
N GLY A 239 30.77 -12.52 17.68
CA GLY A 239 30.50 -12.57 19.12
C GLY A 239 29.89 -11.29 19.69
N LYS A 240 29.25 -10.45 18.86
CA LYS A 240 28.69 -9.15 19.28
C LYS A 240 27.22 -9.22 19.66
N VAL A 241 26.51 -10.24 19.20
CA VAL A 241 25.07 -10.46 19.42
C VAL A 241 24.87 -11.95 19.64
N ALA A 242 23.99 -12.34 20.57
CA ALA A 242 23.70 -13.74 20.84
C ALA A 242 23.02 -14.41 19.63
N ARG A 243 23.36 -15.68 19.39
CA ARG A 243 22.72 -16.51 18.37
C ARG A 243 21.33 -16.92 18.83
N LEU A 244 20.30 -16.53 18.10
CA LEU A 244 18.94 -17.00 18.33
C LEU A 244 18.72 -18.38 17.67
N THR A 245 18.36 -19.37 18.49
CA THR A 245 18.08 -20.74 18.07
C THR A 245 16.59 -21.02 18.24
N PRO A 246 15.83 -21.11 17.13
CA PRO A 246 14.39 -21.33 17.21
C PRO A 246 14.07 -22.75 17.67
N TYR A 247 13.06 -22.88 18.53
CA TYR A 247 12.55 -24.18 18.96
C TYR A 247 11.03 -24.16 19.16
N VAL A 248 10.43 -25.35 19.21
CA VAL A 248 9.02 -25.56 19.54
C VAL A 248 8.94 -26.59 20.66
N GLY A 249 8.36 -26.20 21.79
CA GLY A 249 8.21 -27.06 22.96
C GLY A 249 7.47 -26.36 24.09
N ALA A 250 7.02 -27.15 25.07
CA ALA A 250 6.32 -26.65 26.25
C ALA A 250 7.26 -26.00 27.29
N GLN A 251 8.55 -26.32 27.23
CA GLN A 251 9.55 -25.73 28.10
C GLN A 251 9.83 -24.28 27.69
N GLU A 252 9.67 -23.33 28.61
CA GLU A 252 9.87 -21.91 28.32
C GLU A 252 11.35 -21.53 28.19
N HIS A 253 12.23 -22.21 28.95
CA HIS A 253 13.67 -21.95 28.95
C HIS A 253 14.43 -23.28 28.88
N PRO A 254 14.83 -23.71 27.68
CA PRO A 254 15.78 -24.81 27.54
C PRO A 254 17.08 -24.47 28.29
N PRO A 255 17.66 -25.41 29.06
CA PRO A 255 18.93 -25.17 29.74
C PRO A 255 19.99 -24.82 28.71
N ASN A 256 20.76 -23.78 29.00
CA ASN A 256 21.84 -23.32 28.16
C ASN A 256 22.97 -22.74 29.00
N ASP A 257 24.18 -23.25 28.80
CA ASP A 257 25.39 -22.79 29.49
C ASP A 257 26.18 -21.77 28.65
N ASP A 258 25.80 -21.56 27.38
CA ASP A 258 26.43 -20.59 26.49
C ASP A 258 25.68 -19.25 26.51
N PRO A 259 26.24 -18.19 27.11
CA PRO A 259 25.60 -16.87 27.16
C PRO A 259 25.45 -16.22 25.78
N MET A 260 26.18 -16.69 24.77
CA MET A 260 26.10 -16.22 23.38
C MET A 260 25.11 -17.02 22.54
N MET A 261 24.33 -17.91 23.16
CA MET A 261 23.24 -18.63 22.54
C MET A 261 21.95 -18.33 23.30
N LYS A 262 20.85 -18.12 22.59
CA LYS A 262 19.52 -17.98 23.18
C LYS A 262 18.54 -18.87 22.43
N TYR A 263 17.64 -19.49 23.16
CA TYR A 263 16.55 -20.26 22.58
C TYR A 263 15.32 -19.37 22.47
N ILE A 264 14.72 -19.31 21.28
CA ILE A 264 13.50 -18.54 21.03
C ILE A 264 12.36 -19.48 20.68
N ASN A 265 11.29 -19.43 21.47
CA ASN A 265 10.12 -20.27 21.22
C ASN A 265 9.32 -19.67 20.05
N VAL A 266 9.18 -20.43 18.96
CA VAL A 266 8.53 -19.95 17.73
C VAL A 266 7.09 -19.54 17.98
N TYR A 267 6.35 -20.29 18.80
CA TYR A 267 4.96 -19.97 19.10
C TYR A 267 4.85 -18.66 19.91
N LYS A 268 5.69 -18.51 20.95
CA LYS A 268 5.72 -17.27 21.75
C LYS A 268 6.13 -16.06 20.94
N LEU A 269 7.04 -16.21 19.98
CA LEU A 269 7.40 -15.12 19.09
C LEU A 269 6.21 -14.71 18.21
N ILE A 270 5.47 -15.67 17.65
CA ILE A 270 4.25 -15.38 16.89
C ILE A 270 3.22 -14.66 17.76
N GLU A 271 3.00 -15.10 19.01
CA GLU A 271 2.09 -14.42 19.96
C GLU A 271 2.55 -12.99 20.27
N ALA A 272 3.84 -12.79 20.54
CA ALA A 272 4.40 -11.47 20.83
C ALA A 272 4.28 -10.51 19.64
N VAL A 273 4.52 -11.01 18.42
CA VAL A 273 4.32 -10.23 17.19
C VAL A 273 2.85 -9.92 16.96
N ALA A 274 1.93 -10.88 17.18
CA ALA A 274 0.50 -10.63 17.06
C ALA A 274 0.01 -9.54 18.02
N ALA A 275 0.50 -9.53 19.26
CA ALA A 275 0.20 -8.47 20.22
C ALA A 275 0.78 -7.11 19.78
N ALA A 276 1.99 -7.10 19.20
CA ALA A 276 2.58 -5.88 18.65
C ALA A 276 1.77 -5.31 17.48
N ILE A 277 1.29 -6.17 16.57
CA ILE A 277 0.42 -5.76 15.46
C ILE A 277 -0.87 -5.15 15.99
N GLN A 278 -1.47 -5.74 17.03
CA GLN A 278 -2.68 -5.18 17.63
C GLN A 278 -2.44 -3.73 18.10
N ARG A 279 -1.32 -3.45 18.77
CA ARG A 279 -0.94 -2.09 19.18
C ARG A 279 -0.69 -1.17 17.98
N TRP A 280 -0.02 -1.68 16.95
CA TRP A 280 0.20 -0.95 15.71
C TRP A 280 -1.12 -0.57 15.02
N ILE A 281 -2.07 -1.49 14.90
CA ILE A 281 -3.40 -1.24 14.33
C ILE A 281 -4.16 -0.20 15.16
N VAL A 282 -4.13 -0.31 16.50
CA VAL A 282 -4.79 0.67 17.39
C VAL A 282 -4.26 2.09 17.14
N SER A 283 -2.96 2.23 16.86
CA SER A 283 -2.38 3.56 16.57
C SER A 283 -2.99 4.26 15.35
N TYR A 284 -3.55 3.52 14.37
CA TYR A 284 -4.26 4.11 13.22
C TYR A 284 -5.64 4.65 13.57
N ASN A 285 -6.27 4.12 14.63
CA ASN A 285 -7.51 4.68 15.14
C ASN A 285 -7.25 5.97 15.94
N GLU A 286 -6.12 6.03 16.64
CA GLU A 286 -5.68 7.21 17.40
C GLU A 286 -5.17 8.34 16.49
N HIS A 287 -4.58 7.96 15.35
CA HIS A 287 -3.99 8.86 14.37
C HIS A 287 -4.50 8.57 12.94
N PRO A 288 -5.77 8.91 12.62
CA PRO A 288 -6.37 8.61 11.31
C PRO A 288 -5.62 9.20 10.12
N GLU A 289 -4.89 10.31 10.32
CA GLU A 289 -4.05 10.94 9.30
C GLU A 289 -2.96 10.01 8.76
N LYS A 290 -2.56 8.99 9.53
CA LYS A 290 -1.60 7.96 9.10
C LYS A 290 -2.13 7.13 7.93
N MET A 291 -3.46 7.07 7.74
CA MET A 291 -4.07 6.25 6.69
C MET A 291 -3.58 6.63 5.29
N ARG A 292 -3.32 7.92 5.03
CA ARG A 292 -2.75 8.35 3.75
C ARG A 292 -1.37 7.75 3.50
N THR A 293 -0.52 7.76 4.52
CA THR A 293 0.83 7.16 4.46
C THR A 293 0.76 5.65 4.34
N PHE A 294 -0.21 5.02 5.03
CA PHE A 294 -0.48 3.60 4.89
C PHE A 294 -0.81 3.25 3.43
N VAL A 295 -1.80 3.92 2.82
CA VAL A 295 -2.15 3.69 1.40
C VAL A 295 -0.95 3.89 0.48
N GLN A 296 -0.24 5.02 0.62
CA GLN A 296 0.93 5.34 -0.20
C GLN A 296 1.98 4.21 -0.21
N ARG A 297 2.19 3.55 0.94
CA ARG A 297 3.23 2.53 1.11
C ARG A 297 2.70 1.11 0.89
N TYR A 298 1.49 0.83 1.34
CA TYR A 298 0.86 -0.50 1.24
C TYR A 298 0.43 -0.83 -0.20
N ASP A 299 0.20 0.18 -1.04
CA ASP A 299 -0.01 0.00 -2.48
C ASP A 299 1.18 -0.68 -3.18
N ARG A 300 2.37 -0.63 -2.58
CA ARG A 300 3.59 -1.30 -3.07
C ARG A 300 3.74 -2.72 -2.52
N VAL A 301 2.90 -3.11 -1.56
CA VAL A 301 2.97 -4.42 -0.89
C VAL A 301 2.19 -5.44 -1.69
N VAL A 302 2.90 -6.47 -2.14
CA VAL A 302 2.33 -7.62 -2.85
C VAL A 302 1.78 -8.66 -1.87
N SER A 303 0.74 -9.37 -2.27
CA SER A 303 0.23 -10.54 -1.55
C SER A 303 -0.36 -11.57 -2.51
N ASP A 304 -0.60 -12.79 -2.02
CA ASP A 304 -1.16 -13.89 -2.80
C ASP A 304 -2.57 -13.59 -3.35
N ASP A 305 -3.36 -12.79 -2.61
CA ASP A 305 -4.68 -12.31 -3.05
C ASP A 305 -4.58 -11.21 -4.12
N ARG A 306 -3.40 -10.60 -4.27
CA ARG A 306 -3.10 -9.49 -5.18
C ARG A 306 -2.14 -9.91 -6.30
N GLN A 307 -2.16 -11.17 -6.71
CA GLN A 307 -1.38 -11.64 -7.86
C GLN A 307 -2.13 -11.47 -9.18
N ALA A 308 -1.44 -11.00 -10.21
CA ALA A 308 -2.00 -10.96 -11.56
C ALA A 308 -2.04 -12.38 -12.17
N ILE A 309 -3.24 -12.88 -12.46
CA ILE A 309 -3.41 -14.17 -13.14
C ILE A 309 -3.50 -13.94 -14.65
N ILE A 310 -2.40 -14.19 -15.36
CA ILE A 310 -2.36 -14.18 -16.82
C ILE A 310 -2.65 -15.60 -17.32
N ARG A 311 -3.87 -15.82 -17.83
CA ARG A 311 -4.24 -17.11 -18.43
C ARG A 311 -3.46 -17.29 -19.74
N MET A 312 -2.56 -18.27 -19.78
CA MET A 312 -1.96 -18.68 -21.05
C MET A 312 -3.04 -19.35 -21.93
N PRO A 313 -3.02 -19.16 -23.27
CA PRO A 313 -3.83 -19.96 -24.16
C PRO A 313 -3.52 -21.45 -23.92
N PRO A 314 -4.51 -22.35 -24.05
CA PRO A 314 -4.24 -23.78 -23.97
C PRO A 314 -3.12 -24.11 -24.96
N ALA A 315 -2.06 -24.72 -24.46
CA ALA A 315 -0.93 -25.09 -25.28
C ALA A 315 -1.42 -26.03 -26.39
N THR A 316 -1.30 -25.61 -27.64
CA THR A 316 -1.44 -26.50 -28.79
C THR A 316 -0.18 -27.36 -28.84
N TRP A 317 -0.08 -28.33 -27.93
CA TRP A 317 0.92 -29.37 -28.09
C TRP A 317 0.55 -30.17 -29.36
N PRO A 318 1.50 -30.46 -30.26
CA PRO A 318 1.30 -31.50 -31.24
C PRO A 318 0.90 -32.77 -30.49
N ARG A 319 -0.22 -33.38 -30.86
CA ARG A 319 -0.52 -34.74 -30.41
C ARG A 319 0.63 -35.60 -30.92
N ASP A 320 1.48 -36.07 -30.02
CA ASP A 320 2.50 -37.06 -30.38
C ASP A 320 1.78 -38.23 -31.03
N GLY A 321 2.05 -38.41 -32.32
CA GLY A 321 1.58 -39.53 -33.12
C GLY A 321 2.31 -40.79 -32.68
N ALA A 322 1.93 -41.34 -31.54
CA ALA A 322 2.17 -42.73 -31.24
C ALA A 322 1.07 -43.55 -31.92
N THR A 323 1.29 -43.85 -33.21
CA THR A 323 0.68 -45.02 -33.84
C THR A 323 1.14 -46.26 -33.07
N GLU A 324 0.21 -46.87 -32.34
CA GLU A 324 0.32 -48.28 -31.95
C GLU A 324 0.38 -49.11 -33.23
N THR A 325 1.55 -49.69 -33.51
CA THR A 325 1.68 -50.82 -34.44
C THR A 325 1.82 -52.11 -33.64
N ALA A 326 0.77 -52.93 -33.76
CA ALA A 326 0.63 -54.39 -33.68
C ALA A 326 1.68 -55.22 -32.94
#